data_AF-A0A051TWP8-F1
#
_entry.id   AF-A0A051TWP8-F1
#
_cell.length_a   1.000
_cell.length_b   1.000
_cell.length_c   1.000
_cell.angle_alpha   90.00
_cell.angle_beta   90.00
_cell.angle_gamma   90.00
#
_symmetry.space_group_name_H-M   'P 1'
#
loop_
_entity.id
_entity.type
_entity.pdbx_description
1 polymer ?
#
loop_
_entity_poly.entity_id
_entity_poly.type
_entity_poly.pdbx_seq_one_letter_code
_entity_poly.pdbx_strand_id
1 'polypeptide(L)'
;MPNLTRDVLVHTWDLARAVGADDGLDPAWCELFHAGLPEDPHTLAASGMFGAPIVIGDENDVQARLLARLGRDPSWRPESL
;
A
#
# COMPACT_ATOMS: atom_id res chain seq x y z
N MET A 1 -8.67 -10.48 -10.28
CA MET A 1 -7.39 -11.15 -9.95
C MET A 1 -7.46 -11.69 -8.53
N PRO A 2 -6.82 -12.82 -8.20
CA PRO A 2 -6.85 -13.36 -6.85
C PRO A 2 -6.14 -12.41 -5.87
N ASN A 3 -6.69 -12.26 -4.66
CA ASN A 3 -6.17 -11.39 -3.60
C ASN A 3 -4.67 -11.65 -3.30
N LEU A 4 -4.23 -12.90 -3.43
CA LEU A 4 -2.85 -13.33 -3.17
C LEU A 4 -1.79 -12.50 -3.90
N THR A 5 -1.98 -12.17 -5.17
CA THR A 5 -0.95 -11.42 -5.94
C THR A 5 -0.77 -10.00 -5.40
N ARG A 6 -1.87 -9.33 -5.05
CA ARG A 6 -1.82 -8.00 -4.42
C ARG A 6 -1.15 -8.10 -3.06
N ASP A 7 -1.52 -9.09 -2.27
CA ASP A 7 -0.98 -9.25 -0.92
C ASP A 7 0.55 -9.50 -0.96
N VAL A 8 1.03 -10.32 -1.91
CA VAL A 8 2.48 -10.52 -2.13
C VAL A 8 3.17 -9.22 -2.55
N LEU A 9 2.61 -8.46 -3.48
CA LEU A 9 3.19 -7.17 -3.90
C LEU A 9 3.35 -6.23 -2.71
N VAL A 10 2.28 -6.09 -1.93
CA VAL A 10 2.24 -5.15 -0.80
C VAL A 10 3.16 -5.62 0.34
N HIS A 11 3.22 -6.92 0.62
CA HIS A 11 4.14 -7.47 1.62
C HIS A 11 5.62 -7.46 1.17
N THR A 12 5.89 -7.40 -0.13
CA THR A 12 7.23 -7.13 -0.65
C THR A 12 7.69 -5.73 -0.22
N TRP A 13 6.82 -4.72 -0.31
CA TRP A 13 7.10 -3.38 0.19
C TRP A 13 7.30 -3.36 1.71
N ASP A 14 6.41 -4.04 2.46
CA ASP A 14 6.51 -4.12 3.93
C ASP A 14 7.89 -4.65 4.37
N LEU A 15 8.35 -5.75 3.75
CA LEU A 15 9.63 -6.38 4.07
C LEU A 15 10.82 -5.51 3.64
N ALA A 16 10.78 -4.94 2.43
CA ALA A 16 11.84 -4.08 1.93
C ALA A 16 12.08 -2.88 2.86
N ARG A 17 11.01 -2.20 3.28
CA ARG A 17 11.07 -1.10 4.24
C ARG A 17 11.62 -1.53 5.59
N ALA A 18 11.21 -2.68 6.11
CA ALA A 18 11.64 -3.17 7.42
C ALA A 18 13.15 -3.44 7.49
N VAL A 19 13.77 -3.83 6.38
CA VAL A 19 15.21 -4.16 6.31
C VAL A 19 16.06 -3.07 5.65
N GLY A 20 15.44 -1.94 5.26
CA GLY A 20 16.14 -0.85 4.57
C GLY A 20 16.60 -1.19 3.15
N ALA A 21 15.92 -2.13 2.48
CA ALA A 21 16.13 -2.42 1.06
C ALA A 21 15.38 -1.43 0.15
N ASP A 22 15.61 -1.54 -1.15
CA ASP A 22 14.83 -0.82 -2.17
C ASP A 22 13.36 -1.26 -2.11
N ASP A 23 12.47 -0.30 -1.87
CA ASP A 23 11.03 -0.49 -1.72
C ASP A 23 10.26 -0.03 -2.97
N GLY A 24 10.93 0.23 -4.09
CA GLY A 24 10.30 0.52 -5.36
C GLY A 24 9.50 -0.68 -5.89
N LEU A 25 8.19 -0.50 -6.04
CA LEU A 25 7.31 -1.46 -6.72
C LEU A 25 7.10 -1.04 -8.18
N ASP A 26 6.76 -2.02 -9.02
CA ASP A 26 6.40 -1.77 -10.41
C ASP A 26 5.11 -0.91 -10.49
N PRO A 27 5.17 0.29 -11.11
CA PRO A 27 4.02 1.20 -11.18
C PRO A 27 2.79 0.60 -11.87
N ALA A 28 2.96 -0.28 -12.85
CA ALA A 28 1.83 -0.87 -13.58
C ALA A 28 1.02 -1.82 -12.69
N TRP A 29 1.70 -2.57 -11.81
CA TRP A 29 1.03 -3.39 -10.81
C TRP A 29 0.33 -2.52 -9.74
N CYS A 30 0.97 -1.43 -9.33
CA CYS A 30 0.36 -0.47 -8.40
C CYS A 30 -0.92 0.16 -8.96
N GLU A 31 -0.90 0.62 -10.22
CA GLU A 31 -2.08 1.15 -10.92
C GLU A 31 -3.19 0.12 -11.01
N LEU A 32 -2.85 -1.08 -11.45
CA LEU A 32 -3.80 -2.17 -11.65
C LEU A 32 -4.51 -2.56 -10.35
N PHE A 33 -3.78 -2.66 -9.23
CA PHE A 33 -4.37 -3.00 -7.94
C PHE A 33 -5.09 -1.82 -7.29
N HIS A 34 -4.61 -0.59 -7.47
CA HIS A 34 -5.30 0.60 -6.97
C HIS A 34 -6.67 0.77 -7.66
N ALA A 35 -6.72 0.60 -8.99
CA ALA A 35 -7.96 0.67 -9.77
C ALA A 35 -8.97 -0.44 -9.40
N GLY A 36 -8.50 -1.55 -8.84
CA GLY A 36 -9.34 -2.64 -8.36
C GLY A 36 -9.87 -2.49 -6.94
N LEU A 37 -9.52 -1.42 -6.22
CA LEU A 37 -10.05 -1.18 -4.87
C LEU A 37 -11.47 -0.60 -4.94
N PRO A 38 -12.30 -0.80 -3.89
CA PRO A 38 -13.60 -0.14 -3.79
C PRO A 38 -13.48 1.39 -3.92
N GLU A 39 -14.48 2.09 -4.43
CA GLU A 39 -14.41 3.56 -4.52
C GLU A 39 -14.32 4.20 -3.12
N ASP A 40 -15.18 3.77 -2.20
CA ASP A 40 -15.14 4.21 -0.81
C ASP A 40 -13.87 3.71 -0.08
N PRO A 41 -12.99 4.62 0.40
CA PRO A 41 -11.76 4.26 1.11
C PRO A 41 -11.96 3.51 2.41
N HIS A 42 -13.13 3.65 3.06
CA HIS A 42 -13.39 3.02 4.35
C HIS A 42 -13.92 1.59 4.25
N THR A 43 -14.40 1.18 3.07
CA THR A 43 -14.96 -0.17 2.84
C THR A 43 -13.98 -1.29 3.21
N LEU A 44 -12.69 -1.14 2.90
CA LEU A 44 -11.68 -2.15 3.23
C LEU A 44 -11.39 -2.20 4.74
N ALA A 45 -11.28 -1.05 5.40
CA ALA A 45 -11.02 -0.96 6.83
C ALA A 45 -12.16 -1.60 7.66
N ALA A 46 -13.41 -1.51 7.18
CA ALA A 46 -14.57 -2.13 7.83
C ALA A 46 -14.47 -3.66 7.97
N SER A 47 -13.62 -4.33 7.17
CA SER A 47 -13.35 -5.76 7.31
C SER A 47 -12.51 -6.13 8.53
N GLY A 48 -11.78 -5.16 9.11
CA GLY A 48 -10.78 -5.39 10.16
C GLY A 48 -9.45 -5.98 9.68
N MET A 49 -9.34 -6.36 8.41
CA MET A 49 -8.10 -6.91 7.81
C MET A 49 -7.13 -5.82 7.33
N PHE A 50 -7.64 -4.62 7.07
CA PHE A 50 -6.86 -3.46 6.61
C PHE A 50 -6.84 -2.38 7.68
N GLY A 51 -5.73 -1.63 7.75
CA GLY A 51 -5.68 -0.39 8.51
C GLY A 51 -6.62 0.67 7.94
N ALA A 52 -6.88 1.72 8.71
CA ALA A 52 -7.59 2.89 8.20
C ALA A 52 -6.80 3.51 7.03
N PRO A 53 -7.47 3.97 5.97
CA PRO A 53 -6.80 4.62 4.86
C PRO A 53 -6.06 5.88 5.34
N ILE A 54 -4.87 6.10 4.80
CA ILE A 54 -4.03 7.25 5.17
C ILE A 54 -4.26 8.38 4.16
N VAL A 55 -4.43 9.59 4.68
CA VAL A 55 -4.56 10.78 3.84
C VAL A 55 -3.18 11.18 3.34
N ILE A 56 -3.02 11.23 2.03
CA ILE A 56 -1.81 11.72 1.36
C ILE A 56 -2.21 12.75 0.30
N GLY A 57 -1.27 13.62 -0.09
CA GLY A 57 -1.52 14.62 -1.15
C GLY A 57 -1.63 13.99 -2.54
N ASP A 58 -2.30 14.68 -3.47
CA ASP A 58 -2.60 14.15 -4.80
C ASP A 58 -1.36 14.03 -5.70
N GLU A 59 -0.29 14.76 -5.38
CA GLU A 59 1.01 14.69 -6.05
C GLU A 59 1.78 13.39 -5.78
N ASN A 60 1.30 12.55 -4.87
CA ASN A 60 1.95 11.28 -4.55
C ASN A 60 1.80 10.26 -5.68
N ASP A 61 2.87 9.47 -5.88
CA ASP A 61 2.89 8.43 -6.89
C ASP A 61 1.85 7.32 -6.62
N VAL A 62 1.64 6.46 -7.62
CA VAL A 62 0.63 5.41 -7.54
C VAL A 62 0.90 4.36 -6.47
N GLN A 63 2.17 4.10 -6.16
CA GLN A 63 2.55 3.19 -5.08
C GLN A 63 2.11 3.76 -3.74
N ALA A 64 2.45 5.02 -3.46
CA ALA A 64 2.04 5.71 -2.24
C ALA A 64 0.51 5.73 -2.08
N ARG A 65 -0.24 6.03 -3.15
CA ARG A 65 -1.71 5.98 -3.13
C ARG A 65 -2.25 4.58 -2.84
N LEU A 66 -1.69 3.54 -3.46
CA LEU A 66 -2.08 2.16 -3.18
C LEU A 66 -1.84 1.79 -1.72
N LEU A 67 -0.63 2.06 -1.21
CA LEU A 67 -0.25 1.74 0.17
C LEU A 67 -1.14 2.46 1.17
N ALA A 68 -1.35 3.77 0.98
CA ALA A 68 -2.21 4.58 1.84
C ALA A 68 -3.66 4.09 1.84
N ARG A 69 -4.20 3.71 0.67
CA ARG A 69 -5.53 3.09 0.54
C ARG A 69 -5.67 1.74 1.23
N LEU A 70 -4.56 1.01 1.43
CA LEU A 70 -4.49 -0.26 2.16
C LEU A 70 -4.05 -0.09 3.62
N GLY A 71 -3.98 1.15 4.11
CA GLY A 71 -3.68 1.50 5.50
C GLY A 71 -2.20 1.47 5.88
N ARG A 72 -1.29 1.54 4.91
CA ARG A 72 0.16 1.61 5.12
C ARG A 72 0.64 3.04 4.93
N ASP A 73 1.47 3.52 5.85
CA ASP A 73 2.07 4.86 5.77
C ASP A 73 3.28 4.82 4.82
N PRO A 74 3.21 5.45 3.62
CA PRO A 74 4.32 5.47 2.68
C PRO A 74 5.57 6.19 3.24
N SER A 75 5.40 7.01 4.28
CA SER A 75 6.50 7.73 4.94
C SER A 75 7.11 6.92 6.11
N TRP A 76 6.55 5.76 6.45
CA TRP A 76 7.02 4.93 7.57
C TRP A 76 8.49 4.56 7.44
N ARG A 77 9.23 4.64 8.54
CA ARG A 77 10.62 4.17 8.63
C ARG A 77 10.79 3.33 9.90
N PRO A 78 11.63 2.29 9.86
CA PRO A 78 12.00 1.58 11.09
C PRO A 78 12.69 2.56 12.05
N GLU A 79 12.45 2.38 13.36
CA GLU A 79 13.21 3.12 14.37
C GLU A 79 14.71 2.76 14.24
N SER A 80 15.56 3.78 14.27
CA SER A 80 17.00 3.58 14.37
C SER A 80 17.29 2.83 15.69
N LEU A 81 17.91 1.66 15.61
CA LEU A 81 18.43 0.94 16.78
C LEU A 81 19.49 1.77 17.54
#